data_AF-D3AP88-F1
#
_entry.id   AF-D3AP88-F1
#
_cell.length_a   1.000
_cell.length_b   1.000
_cell.length_c   1.000
_cell.angle_alpha   90.00
_cell.angle_beta   90.00
_cell.angle_gamma   90.00
#
_symmetry.space_group_name_H-M   'P 1'
#
loop_
_entity.id
_entity.type
_entity.pdbx_description
1 polymer ?
#
loop_
_entity_poly.entity_id
_entity_poly.type
_entity_poly.pdbx_seq_one_letter_code
_entity_poly.pdbx_strand_id
1 'polypeptide(L)'
;MINETILAIIIAFAISAILCPIVIPFLHRLKFGQQVREEGPESHLKKQGTPTMGGLIILTSIIITSLFYVKDYPKIIPILFMTVG
;
A
#
# COMPACT_ATOMS: atom_id res chain seq x y z
N MET A 1 -2.33 -8.14 24.19
CA MET A 1 -2.65 -6.93 23.39
C MET A 1 -1.43 -6.25 22.74
N ILE A 2 -0.36 -5.95 23.50
CA ILE A 2 0.81 -5.22 22.97
C ILE A 2 1.59 -6.08 21.96
N ASN A 3 1.85 -7.34 22.29
CA ASN A 3 2.63 -8.25 21.43
C ASN A 3 1.94 -8.51 20.09
N GLU A 4 0.62 -8.67 20.10
CA GLU A 4 -0.23 -8.89 18.93
C GLU A 4 -0.23 -7.66 18.03
N THR A 5 -0.21 -6.46 18.61
CA THR A 5 -0.11 -5.20 17.86
C THR A 5 1.26 -5.06 17.20
N ILE A 6 2.34 -5.36 17.94
CA ILE A 6 3.71 -5.36 17.38
C ILE A 6 3.81 -6.37 16.23
N LEU A 7 3.25 -7.57 16.42
CA LEU A 7 3.27 -8.62 15.41
C LEU A 7 2.47 -8.21 14.16
N ALA A 8 1.31 -7.59 14.32
CA ALA A 8 0.54 -7.03 13.20
C ALA A 8 1.32 -5.96 12.43
N ILE A 9 2.03 -5.06 13.12
CA ILE A 9 2.89 -4.05 12.49
C ILE A 9 4.00 -4.72 11.66
N ILE A 10 4.67 -5.73 12.22
CA ILE A 10 5.75 -6.45 11.53
C ILE A 10 5.22 -7.20 10.31
N ILE A 11 4.07 -7.88 10.43
CA ILE A 11 3.43 -8.58 9.31
C ILE A 11 3.07 -7.59 8.19
N ALA A 12 2.38 -6.49 8.52
CA ALA A 12 1.99 -5.50 7.52
C ALA A 12 3.19 -4.86 6.82
N PHE A 13 4.25 -4.58 7.57
CA PHE A 13 5.50 -4.08 7.02
C PHE A 13 6.14 -5.09 6.07
N ALA A 14 6.26 -6.35 6.47
CA ALA A 14 6.85 -7.40 5.65
C ALA A 14 6.06 -7.62 4.35
N ILE A 15 4.73 -7.69 4.42
CA ILE A 15 3.87 -7.83 3.24
C ILE A 15 4.06 -6.64 2.30
N SER A 16 4.03 -5.41 2.83
CA SER A 16 4.21 -4.20 2.01
C SER A 16 5.59 -4.17 1.35
N ALA A 17 6.65 -4.50 2.08
CA ALA A 17 8.01 -4.49 1.57
C ALA A 17 8.23 -5.52 0.45
N ILE A 18 7.62 -6.71 0.58
CA ILE A 18 7.68 -7.77 -0.45
C ILE A 18 6.85 -7.41 -1.68
N LEU A 19 5.68 -6.78 -1.50
CA LEU A 19 4.82 -6.39 -2.61
C LEU A 19 5.39 -5.23 -3.44
N CYS A 20 6.13 -4.31 -2.83
CA CYS A 20 6.74 -3.17 -3.52
C CYS A 20 7.51 -3.53 -4.81
N PRO A 21 8.54 -4.40 -4.80
CA PRO A 21 9.30 -4.75 -6.00
C PRO A 21 8.48 -5.49 -7.07
N ILE A 22 7.33 -6.07 -6.71
CA ILE A 22 6.44 -6.77 -7.64
C ILE A 22 5.45 -5.79 -8.29
N VAL A 23 4.85 -4.93 -7.47
CA VAL A 23 3.77 -4.03 -7.91
C VAL A 23 4.31 -2.80 -8.64
N ILE A 24 5.45 -2.25 -8.24
CA ILE A 24 6.07 -1.08 -8.91
C ILE A 24 6.31 -1.30 -10.41
N PRO A 25 6.99 -2.38 -10.87
CA PRO A 25 7.17 -2.61 -12.30
C PRO A 25 5.85 -2.93 -13.01
N PHE A 26 4.90 -3.55 -12.33
CA PHE A 26 3.56 -3.79 -12.88
C PHE A 26 2.81 -2.46 -13.14
N LEU A 27 2.81 -1.53 -12.18
CA LEU A 27 2.21 -0.20 -12.33
C LEU A 27 2.91 0.61 -13.44
N HIS A 28 4.24 0.47 -13.56
CA HIS A 28 4.98 1.11 -14.63
C HIS A 28 4.57 0.57 -16.02
N ARG A 29 4.32 -0.74 -16.16
CA ARG A 29 3.81 -1.34 -17.42
C ARG A 29 2.40 -0.85 -17.78
N LEU A 30 1.56 -0.58 -16.79
CA LEU A 30 0.22 -0.02 -16.99
C LEU A 30 0.23 1.48 -17.35
N LYS A 31 1.41 2.11 -17.46
CA LYS A 31 1.59 3.53 -17.76
C LYS A 31 0.91 4.47 -16.74
N PHE A 32 0.72 4.02 -15.50
CA PHE A 32 0.28 4.88 -14.39
C PHE A 32 1.38 5.80 -13.87
N GLY A 33 2.24 6.34 -14.75
CA GLY A 33 3.31 7.24 -14.36
C GLY A 33 2.78 8.65 -14.06
N GLN A 34 3.36 9.31 -13.07
CA GLN A 34 3.06 10.72 -12.78
C GLN A 34 3.56 11.60 -13.93
N GLN A 35 2.67 12.40 -14.51
CA GLN A 35 3.06 13.48 -15.42
C GLN A 35 3.37 14.75 -14.62
N VAL A 36 4.59 15.24 -14.74
CA VAL A 36 5.07 16.49 -14.16
C VAL A 36 5.01 17.57 -15.23
N ARG A 37 4.59 18.78 -14.85
CA ARG A 37 4.54 19.93 -15.76
C ARG A 37 5.96 20.41 -16.08
N GLU A 38 6.20 20.77 -17.33
CA GLU A 38 7.52 21.19 -17.83
C GLU A 38 7.95 22.56 -17.28
N GLU A 39 7.01 23.43 -16.89
CA GLU A 39 7.31 24.76 -16.30
C GLU A 39 7.80 24.72 -14.84
N GLY A 40 7.94 23.53 -14.25
CA GLY A 40 8.37 23.36 -12.87
C GLY A 40 9.89 23.45 -12.66
N PRO A 41 10.36 23.51 -11.41
CA PRO A 41 11.78 23.41 -11.12
C PRO A 41 12.35 22.07 -11.61
N GLU A 42 13.57 22.06 -12.15
CA GLU A 42 14.21 20.85 -12.70
C GLU A 42 14.24 19.65 -11.73
N SER A 43 14.30 19.94 -10.42
CA SER A 43 14.25 18.91 -9.38
C SER A 43 12.94 18.10 -9.37
N HIS A 44 11.84 18.67 -9.85
CA HIS A 44 10.54 18.00 -9.97
C HIS A 44 10.46 17.09 -11.19
N LEU A 45 11.16 17.42 -12.28
CA LEU A 45 11.22 16.59 -13.49
C LEU A 45 11.79 15.19 -13.20
N LYS A 46 12.62 15.05 -12.15
CA LYS A 46 13.12 13.74 -11.68
C LYS A 46 12.02 12.77 -11.23
N LYS A 47 10.82 13.28 -10.91
CA LYS A 47 9.67 12.45 -10.52
C LYS A 47 8.83 11.98 -11.71
N GLN A 48 9.15 12.45 -12.92
CA GLN A 48 8.46 12.06 -14.16
C GLN A 48 8.45 10.54 -14.30
N GLY A 49 7.28 9.96 -14.55
CA GLY A 49 7.14 8.51 -14.76
C GLY A 49 7.17 7.67 -13.49
N THR A 50 7.28 8.27 -12.30
CA THR A 50 7.11 7.53 -11.03
C THR A 50 5.69 6.94 -11.00
N PRO A 51 5.52 5.63 -10.77
CA PRO A 51 4.20 5.03 -10.76
C PRO A 51 3.34 5.61 -9.63
N THR A 52 2.17 6.08 -10.02
CA THR A 52 1.06 6.49 -9.15
C THR A 52 0.28 5.23 -8.75
N MET A 53 -0.47 5.27 -7.64
CA MET A 53 -1.18 4.13 -7.02
C MET A 53 -0.39 3.20 -6.06
N GLY A 54 0.64 3.72 -5.40
CA GLY A 54 1.26 2.99 -4.27
C GLY A 54 0.30 2.61 -3.13
N GLY A 55 -0.84 3.31 -3.01
CA GLY A 55 -1.89 3.00 -2.05
C GLY A 55 -2.48 1.59 -2.19
N LEU A 56 -2.43 0.98 -3.38
CA LEU A 56 -2.87 -0.40 -3.58
C LEU A 56 -2.05 -1.39 -2.75
N ILE A 57 -0.74 -1.15 -2.63
CA ILE A 57 0.17 -1.98 -1.82
C ILE A 57 -0.21 -1.88 -0.34
N ILE A 58 -0.49 -0.66 0.12
CA ILE A 58 -0.86 -0.37 1.51
C ILE A 58 -2.20 -1.02 1.85
N LEU A 59 -3.24 -0.80 1.02
CA LEU A 59 -4.57 -1.38 1.24
C LEU A 59 -4.51 -2.92 1.22
N THR A 60 -3.78 -3.49 0.27
CA THR A 60 -3.60 -4.95 0.20
C THR A 60 -2.93 -5.48 1.48
N SER A 61 -1.87 -4.82 1.96
CA SER A 61 -1.19 -5.20 3.19
C SER A 61 -2.10 -5.11 4.43
N ILE A 62 -2.90 -4.03 4.54
CA ILE A 62 -3.86 -3.85 5.63
C ILE A 62 -4.90 -4.97 5.62
N ILE A 63 -5.47 -5.28 4.46
CA ILE A 63 -6.52 -6.30 4.32
C ILE A 63 -5.96 -7.66 4.71
N ILE A 64 -4.84 -8.09 4.12
CA ILE A 64 -4.23 -9.39 4.41
C ILE A 64 -3.86 -9.51 5.89
N THR A 65 -3.22 -8.48 6.46
CA THR A 65 -2.84 -8.49 7.88
C THR A 65 -4.07 -8.59 8.78
N SER A 66 -5.10 -7.80 8.50
CA SER A 66 -6.32 -7.74 9.31
C SER A 66 -7.10 -9.06 9.29
N LEU A 67 -7.11 -9.78 8.16
CA LEU A 67 -7.78 -11.07 8.03
C LEU A 67 -7.27 -12.12 9.02
N PHE A 68 -5.98 -12.08 9.38
CA PHE A 68 -5.44 -12.98 10.42
C PHE A 68 -6.05 -12.74 11.81
N TYR A 69 -6.51 -11.51 12.08
CA TYR A 69 -7.04 -11.11 13.39
C TYR A 69 -8.58 -11.02 13.43
N VAL A 70 -9.27 -11.23 12.31
CA VAL A 70 -10.75 -11.15 12.23
C VAL A 70 -11.44 -12.13 13.19
N LYS A 71 -10.87 -13.33 13.38
CA LYS A 71 -11.45 -14.35 14.27
C LYS A 71 -11.44 -13.92 15.73
N ASP A 72 -10.36 -13.28 16.16
CA ASP A 72 -10.18 -12.84 17.54
C ASP A 72 -10.85 -11.48 17.79
N TYR A 73 -10.93 -10.62 16.76
CA TYR A 73 -11.51 -9.28 16.82
C TYR A 73 -12.54 -9.08 15.70
N PRO A 74 -13.77 -9.60 15.84
CA PRO A 74 -14.79 -9.55 14.79
C PRO A 74 -15.23 -8.12 14.41
N LYS A 75 -14.96 -7.13 15.27
CA LYS A 75 -15.20 -5.70 14.98
C LYS A 75 -14.33 -5.16 13.83
N ILE A 76 -13.31 -5.90 13.40
CA ILE A 76 -12.50 -5.57 12.22
C ILE A 76 -13.30 -5.66 10.92
N ILE A 77 -14.32 -6.52 10.85
CA ILE A 77 -15.12 -6.75 9.62
C ILE A 77 -15.76 -5.46 9.08
N PRO A 78 -16.54 -4.68 9.86
CA PRO A 78 -17.11 -3.42 9.36
C PRO A 78 -16.04 -2.38 9.02
N ILE A 79 -14.89 -2.39 9.71
CA ILE A 79 -13.78 -1.48 9.41
C ILE A 79 -13.15 -1.83 8.05
N LEU A 80 -12.95 -3.12 7.77
CA LEU A 80 -12.43 -3.58 6.48
C LEU A 80 -13.39 -3.24 5.35
N PHE A 81 -14.71 -3.40 5.56
CA PHE A 81 -15.71 -3.00 4.59
C PHE A 81 -15.59 -1.51 4.24
N MET A 82 -15.55 -0.64 5.25
CA MET A 82 -15.37 0.81 5.07
C MET A 82 -14.03 1.18 4.42
N THR A 83 -12.98 0.37 4.61
CA THR A 83 -11.63 0.62 4.07
C THR A 83 -11.56 0.30 2.57
N VAL A 84 -12.32 -0.70 2.11
CA VAL A 84 -12.39 -1.09 0.70
C VAL A 84 -13.35 -0.16 -0.06
N GLY A 85 -14.39 0.35 0.61
CA GLY A 85 -15.43 1.20 0.04
C GLY A 85 -16.75 0.47 -0.12
#